data_AF-A0A221NIS6-F1
#
_entry.id   AF-A0A221NIS6-F1
#
_cell.length_a   1.000
_cell.length_b   1.000
_cell.length_c   1.000
_cell.angle_alpha   90.00
_cell.angle_beta   90.00
_cell.angle_gamma   90.00
#
_symmetry.space_group_name_H-M   'P 1'
#
loop_
_entity.id
_entity.type
_entity.pdbx_description
1 polymer ?
#
loop_
_entity_poly.entity_id
_entity_poly.type
_entity_poly.pdbx_seq_one_letter_code
_entity_poly.pdbx_strand_id
1 'polypeptide(L)'
;MFWDSDGGQEEMPGFIVYGLVDPKCWVERSFPLGLWPAGTDAAESRLYGESWEVKLWDVRVQEFLSGKAWTTAVRGTLQTIIDAGCRVAWVSSERFPFVDPPFLFLPEHMSGSVLSALTSDGDFFCPLDPDQPIRAISDDQLVRLRVHADGLADAIT
;
A
#
# COMPACT_ATOMS: atom_id res chain seq x y z
N MET A 1 -10.61 8.09 8.64
CA MET A 1 -9.19 8.15 9.07
C MET A 1 -8.78 9.62 8.94
N PHE A 2 -8.07 10.21 9.92
CA PHE A 2 -8.03 11.67 10.11
C PHE A 2 -6.60 12.15 10.31
N TRP A 3 -6.28 13.26 9.64
CA TRP A 3 -5.16 14.16 9.88
C TRP A 3 -5.75 15.48 10.40
N ASP A 4 -5.27 15.93 11.56
CA ASP A 4 -5.62 17.23 12.12
C ASP A 4 -4.61 18.26 11.59
N SER A 5 -5.10 19.34 10.98
CA SER A 5 -4.31 20.56 10.86
C SER A 5 -5.26 21.75 10.91
N ASP A 6 -4.92 22.68 11.81
CA ASP A 6 -5.57 23.96 12.05
C ASP A 6 -5.97 24.66 10.74
N GLY A 7 -7.22 24.49 10.29
CA GLY A 7 -7.66 25.13 9.06
C GLY A 7 -9.02 24.76 8.49
N GLY A 8 -9.79 23.86 9.10
CA GLY A 8 -11.15 23.57 8.64
C GLY A 8 -11.23 22.94 7.24
N GLN A 9 -10.24 22.15 6.85
CA GLN A 9 -10.35 21.29 5.67
C GLN A 9 -11.25 20.10 5.99
N GLU A 10 -12.24 19.88 5.13
CA GLU A 10 -13.14 18.74 5.16
C GLU A 10 -12.32 17.45 5.06
N GLU A 11 -12.51 16.54 6.02
CA GLU A 11 -11.79 15.26 6.09
C GLU A 11 -12.14 14.42 4.85
N MET A 12 -11.20 14.31 3.92
CA MET A 12 -11.40 13.49 2.73
C MET A 12 -10.98 12.04 2.99
N PRO A 13 -11.77 11.06 2.56
CA PRO A 13 -11.37 9.66 2.65
C PRO A 13 -10.15 9.39 1.76
N GLY A 14 -9.23 8.60 2.30
CA GLY A 14 -7.99 8.28 1.60
C GLY A 14 -7.31 7.04 2.16
N PHE A 15 -6.31 6.59 1.41
CA PHE A 15 -5.44 5.47 1.76
C PHE A 15 -4.09 5.66 1.09
N ILE A 16 -3.10 4.92 1.58
CA ILE A 16 -1.74 4.99 1.04
C ILE A 16 -1.42 3.66 0.40
N VAL A 17 -0.96 3.71 -0.84
CA VAL A 17 -0.47 2.53 -1.56
C VAL A 17 1.05 2.57 -1.55
N TYR A 18 1.69 1.46 -1.24
CA TYR A 18 3.13 1.33 -1.17
C TYR A 18 3.62 0.24 -2.12
N GLY A 19 4.86 0.39 -2.59
CA GLY A 19 5.58 -0.60 -3.38
C GLY A 19 7.03 -0.69 -2.95
N LEU A 20 7.47 -1.87 -2.53
CA LEU A 20 8.87 -2.14 -2.17
C LEU A 20 9.63 -2.63 -3.40
N VAL A 21 10.71 -1.94 -3.74
CA VAL A 21 11.48 -2.21 -4.96
C VAL A 21 12.98 -2.08 -4.72
N ASP A 22 13.76 -2.87 -5.47
CA ASP A 22 15.18 -2.59 -5.67
C ASP A 22 15.28 -1.34 -6.57
N PRO A 23 15.97 -0.27 -6.15
CA PRO A 23 16.08 0.96 -6.94
C PRO A 23 16.51 0.76 -8.40
N LYS A 24 17.24 -0.33 -8.71
CA LYS A 24 17.71 -0.65 -10.06
C LYS A 24 16.67 -1.31 -10.95
N CYS A 25 15.59 -1.85 -10.37
CA CYS A 25 14.56 -2.59 -11.07
C CYS A 25 13.32 -1.76 -11.39
N TRP A 26 13.23 -0.53 -10.90
CA TRP A 26 12.04 0.30 -11.03
C TRP A 26 11.80 0.79 -12.45
N VAL A 27 10.56 0.67 -12.90
CA VAL A 27 10.04 1.25 -14.15
C VAL A 27 8.94 2.24 -13.80
N GLU A 28 9.05 3.49 -14.27
CA GLU A 28 8.07 4.54 -13.97
C GLU A 28 6.66 4.15 -14.42
N ARG A 29 5.70 4.26 -13.51
CA ARG A 29 4.27 4.05 -13.73
C ARG A 29 3.49 5.17 -13.08
N SER A 30 2.36 5.52 -13.68
CA SER A 30 1.40 6.45 -13.08
C SER A 30 0.31 5.70 -12.34
N PHE A 31 -0.28 6.36 -11.33
CA PHE A 31 -1.46 5.83 -10.64
C PHE A 31 -2.59 5.56 -11.65
N PRO A 32 -3.24 4.38 -11.63
CA PRO A 32 -4.24 4.01 -12.62
C PRO A 32 -5.60 4.65 -12.31
N LEU A 33 -5.72 5.97 -12.50
CA LEU A 33 -6.93 6.75 -12.21
C LEU A 33 -8.21 6.17 -12.83
N GLY A 34 -8.11 5.52 -14.00
CA GLY A 34 -9.26 4.90 -14.68
C GLY A 34 -9.89 3.70 -13.95
N LEU A 35 -9.25 3.17 -12.91
CA LEU A 35 -9.81 2.11 -12.05
C LEU A 35 -10.63 2.67 -10.88
N TRP A 36 -10.57 3.98 -10.65
CA TRP A 36 -11.13 4.64 -9.48
C TRP A 36 -12.25 5.63 -9.86
N PRO A 37 -13.15 5.99 -8.93
CA PRO A 37 -14.20 6.97 -9.18
C PRO A 37 -13.64 8.31 -9.66
N ALA A 38 -14.45 9.04 -10.42
CA ALA A 38 -14.12 10.40 -10.83
C ALA A 38 -13.86 11.29 -9.61
N GLY A 39 -12.85 12.15 -9.70
CA GLY A 39 -12.42 12.98 -8.58
C GLY A 39 -11.43 12.31 -7.62
N THR A 40 -11.00 11.08 -7.91
CA THR A 40 -9.82 10.49 -7.26
C THR A 40 -8.56 11.26 -7.66
N ASP A 41 -7.72 11.55 -6.69
CA ASP A 41 -6.41 12.18 -6.87
C ASP A 41 -5.33 11.35 -6.16
N ALA A 42 -4.12 11.34 -6.70
CA ALA A 42 -3.01 10.56 -6.15
C ALA A 42 -1.71 11.36 -6.24
N ALA A 43 -1.07 11.57 -5.09
CA ALA A 43 0.24 12.20 -5.01
C ALA A 43 1.33 11.15 -4.82
N GLU A 44 2.35 11.17 -5.66
CA GLU A 44 3.50 10.26 -5.54
C GLU A 44 4.59 10.84 -4.64
N SER A 45 5.11 9.99 -3.77
CA SER A 45 6.36 10.24 -3.05
C SER A 45 7.16 8.95 -2.89
N ARG A 46 8.33 9.06 -2.24
CA ARG A 46 9.24 7.93 -2.04
C ARG A 46 9.94 8.01 -0.69
N LEU A 47 10.17 6.84 -0.11
CA LEU A 47 11.05 6.60 1.03
C LEU A 47 12.21 5.74 0.54
N TYR A 48 13.41 5.94 1.11
CA TYR A 48 14.60 5.25 0.61
C TYR A 48 15.63 5.02 1.72
N GLY A 49 16.40 3.96 1.55
CA GLY A 49 17.64 3.67 2.27
C GLY A 49 18.78 3.38 1.29
N GLU A 50 19.90 2.83 1.77
CA GLU A 50 21.05 2.54 0.90
C GLU A 50 20.78 1.47 -0.16
N SER A 51 19.93 0.49 0.16
CA SER A 51 19.69 -0.71 -0.66
C SER A 51 18.21 -0.98 -0.97
N TRP A 52 17.30 -0.10 -0.53
CA TRP A 52 15.86 -0.26 -0.72
C TRP A 52 15.19 1.08 -1.06
N GLU A 53 14.11 1.00 -1.83
CA GLU A 53 13.21 2.13 -2.07
C GLU A 53 11.75 1.66 -1.88
N VAL A 54 10.96 2.49 -1.23
CA VAL A 54 9.50 2.34 -1.12
C VAL A 54 8.85 3.49 -1.86
N LYS A 55 8.19 3.18 -2.96
CA LYS A 55 7.30 4.11 -3.66
C LYS A 55 5.98 4.17 -2.92
N LEU A 56 5.39 5.36 -2.84
CA LEU A 56 4.05 5.47 -2.29
C LEU A 56 3.18 6.48 -3.04
N TRP A 57 1.89 6.14 -3.12
CA TRP A 57 0.84 7.03 -3.57
C TRP A 57 -0.08 7.33 -2.41
N ASP A 58 -0.18 8.60 -2.04
CA ASP A 58 -1.22 9.13 -1.16
C ASP A 58 -2.46 9.36 -2.00
N VAL A 59 -3.49 8.52 -1.82
CA VAL A 59 -4.69 8.51 -2.64
C VAL A 59 -5.85 9.12 -1.88
N ARG A 60 -6.45 10.14 -2.49
CA ARG A 60 -7.68 10.77 -2.01
C ARG A 60 -8.82 10.36 -2.92
N VAL A 61 -9.92 9.91 -2.34
CA VAL A 61 -11.13 9.55 -3.07
C VAL A 61 -12.29 10.41 -2.59
N GLN A 62 -13.27 10.67 -3.46
CA GLN A 62 -14.53 11.29 -3.03
C GLN A 62 -15.43 10.28 -2.31
N GLU A 63 -15.43 9.04 -2.80
CA GLU A 63 -16.18 7.93 -2.26
C GLU A 63 -15.39 6.63 -2.42
N PHE A 64 -15.57 5.72 -1.46
CA PHE A 64 -15.02 4.38 -1.60
C PHE A 64 -15.89 3.55 -2.55
N LEU A 65 -15.23 2.83 -3.46
CA LEU A 65 -15.87 1.71 -4.14
C LEU A 65 -16.26 0.64 -3.11
N SER A 66 -17.26 -0.18 -3.41
CA SER A 66 -17.67 -1.29 -2.55
C SER A 66 -17.56 -2.66 -3.21
N GLY A 67 -17.52 -3.70 -2.38
CA GLY A 67 -17.53 -5.10 -2.81
C GLY A 67 -16.52 -5.42 -3.91
N LYS A 68 -16.99 -6.02 -5.01
CA LYS A 68 -16.10 -6.44 -6.11
C LYS A 68 -15.40 -5.28 -6.82
N ALA A 69 -16.02 -4.10 -6.87
CA ALA A 69 -15.42 -2.93 -7.52
C ALA A 69 -14.17 -2.49 -6.75
N TRP A 70 -14.26 -2.44 -5.42
CA TRP A 70 -13.13 -2.18 -4.53
C TRP A 70 -12.00 -3.19 -4.75
N THR A 71 -12.30 -4.49 -4.63
CA THR A 71 -11.28 -5.54 -4.79
C THR A 71 -10.61 -5.48 -6.17
N THR A 72 -11.37 -5.17 -7.22
CA THR A 72 -10.83 -5.05 -8.59
C THR A 72 -9.91 -3.83 -8.73
N ALA A 73 -10.33 -2.66 -8.23
CA ALA A 73 -9.55 -1.43 -8.29
C ALA A 73 -8.25 -1.55 -7.47
N VAL A 74 -8.33 -2.10 -6.26
CA VAL A 74 -7.17 -2.35 -5.41
C VAL A 74 -6.22 -3.32 -6.09
N ARG A 75 -6.71 -4.48 -6.59
CA ARG A 75 -5.85 -5.44 -7.27
C ARG A 75 -5.16 -4.84 -8.49
N GLY A 76 -5.88 -4.09 -9.33
CA GLY A 76 -5.28 -3.44 -10.51
C GLY A 76 -4.27 -2.35 -10.15
N THR A 77 -4.51 -1.62 -9.06
CA THR A 77 -3.56 -0.62 -8.53
C THR A 77 -2.29 -1.28 -8.03
N LEU A 78 -2.42 -2.32 -7.21
CA LEU A 78 -1.27 -3.08 -6.73
C LEU A 78 -0.53 -3.78 -7.87
N GLN A 79 -1.25 -4.30 -8.87
CA GLN A 79 -0.64 -4.89 -10.06
C GLN A 79 0.19 -3.86 -10.83
N THR A 80 -0.28 -2.60 -10.93
CA THR A 80 0.49 -1.51 -11.56
C THR A 80 1.84 -1.30 -10.87
N ILE A 81 1.88 -1.43 -9.55
CA ILE A 81 3.11 -1.32 -8.75
C ILE A 81 4.01 -2.55 -8.94
N ILE A 82 3.45 -3.76 -8.98
CA ILE A 82 4.22 -4.98 -9.30
C ILE A 82 4.81 -4.92 -10.71
N ASP A 83 4.03 -4.47 -11.69
CA ASP A 83 4.44 -4.28 -13.10
C ASP A 83 5.48 -3.16 -13.28
N ALA A 84 5.73 -2.39 -12.23
CA ALA A 84 6.78 -1.39 -12.13
C ALA A 84 8.09 -1.96 -11.53
N GLY A 85 8.12 -3.25 -11.19
CA GLY A 85 9.31 -3.93 -10.66
C GLY A 85 9.33 -4.11 -9.14
N CYS A 86 8.26 -3.72 -8.43
CA CYS A 86 8.15 -3.98 -6.99
C CYS A 86 8.00 -5.48 -6.70
N ARG A 87 8.60 -5.94 -5.59
CA ARG A 87 8.44 -7.32 -5.11
C ARG A 87 7.15 -7.52 -4.34
N VAL A 88 6.75 -6.50 -3.59
CA VAL A 88 5.53 -6.46 -2.78
C VAL A 88 4.91 -5.08 -2.94
N ALA A 89 3.60 -5.07 -3.13
CA ALA A 89 2.77 -3.86 -3.09
C ALA A 89 1.70 -4.02 -2.02
N TRP A 90 1.38 -2.96 -1.28
CA TRP A 90 0.35 -3.04 -0.24
C TRP A 90 -0.40 -1.73 -0.03
N VAL A 91 -1.59 -1.82 0.54
CA VAL A 91 -2.41 -0.70 0.97
C VAL A 91 -2.33 -0.61 2.49
N SER A 92 -2.03 0.57 3.01
CA SER A 92 -2.27 0.94 4.41
C SER A 92 -3.24 2.11 4.45
N SER A 93 -3.53 2.55 5.66
CA SER A 93 -4.34 3.73 5.89
C SER A 93 -3.52 4.74 6.69
N GLU A 94 -3.72 6.03 6.45
CA GLU A 94 -2.93 7.18 6.94
C GLU A 94 -2.58 7.21 8.45
N ARG A 95 -3.35 6.53 9.32
CA ARG A 95 -3.12 6.47 10.77
C ARG A 95 -2.27 5.29 11.21
N PHE A 96 -2.01 4.34 10.32
CA PHE A 96 -1.10 3.24 10.62
C PHE A 96 0.22 3.51 9.91
N PRO A 97 1.24 3.96 10.65
CA PRO A 97 2.48 4.42 10.07
C PRO A 97 3.17 3.28 9.32
N PHE A 98 3.84 3.66 8.23
CA PHE A 98 4.87 2.86 7.62
C PHE A 98 6.00 2.57 8.62
N VAL A 99 6.68 1.44 8.46
CA VAL A 99 7.85 1.10 9.25
C VAL A 99 8.99 0.79 8.29
N ASP A 100 10.14 1.43 8.50
CA ASP A 100 11.33 1.21 7.66
C ASP A 100 11.89 -0.22 7.83
N PRO A 101 12.55 -0.78 6.79
CA PRO A 101 13.50 -1.87 6.98
C PRO A 101 14.51 -1.57 8.11
N PRO A 102 14.89 -2.56 8.93
CA PRO A 102 14.64 -3.99 8.76
C PRO A 102 13.32 -4.51 9.36
N PHE A 103 12.43 -3.61 9.80
CA PHE A 103 11.21 -3.96 10.54
C PHE A 103 9.98 -4.19 9.65
N LEU A 104 10.12 -3.99 8.34
CA LEU A 104 9.03 -4.08 7.38
C LEU A 104 8.41 -5.49 7.36
N PHE A 105 7.09 -5.56 7.44
CA PHE A 105 6.28 -6.78 7.51
C PHE A 105 6.50 -7.66 8.75
N LEU A 106 7.18 -7.17 9.79
CA LEU A 106 7.20 -7.84 11.09
C LEU A 106 5.83 -7.67 11.79
N PRO A 107 5.15 -8.76 12.21
CA PRO A 107 3.86 -8.66 12.89
C PRO A 107 3.87 -7.76 14.11
N GLU A 108 4.93 -7.81 14.93
CA GLU A 108 5.12 -6.97 16.11
C GLU A 108 5.16 -5.45 15.80
N HIS A 109 5.39 -5.08 14.53
CA HIS A 109 5.44 -3.69 14.07
C HIS A 109 4.26 -3.29 13.18
N MET A 110 3.69 -4.24 12.42
CA MET A 110 2.72 -3.95 11.35
C MET A 110 1.38 -4.68 11.47
N SER A 111 1.15 -5.45 12.54
CA SER A 111 -0.17 -6.08 12.74
C SER A 111 -1.27 -5.03 12.75
N GLY A 112 -2.31 -5.24 11.94
CA GLY A 112 -3.44 -4.31 11.80
C GLY A 112 -3.23 -3.15 10.81
N SER A 113 -2.02 -2.91 10.28
CA SER A 113 -1.75 -1.77 9.39
C SER A 113 -2.02 -2.06 7.91
N VAL A 114 -1.72 -3.28 7.46
CA VAL A 114 -1.82 -3.64 6.04
C VAL A 114 -3.23 -4.13 5.70
N LEU A 115 -3.93 -3.38 4.86
CA LEU A 115 -5.33 -3.61 4.50
C LEU A 115 -5.50 -4.50 3.27
N SER A 116 -4.54 -4.45 2.36
CA SER A 116 -4.44 -5.32 1.19
C SER A 116 -2.98 -5.44 0.77
N ALA A 117 -2.59 -6.55 0.16
CA ALA A 117 -1.27 -6.72 -0.42
C ALA A 117 -1.29 -7.62 -1.65
N LEU A 118 -0.29 -7.44 -2.50
CA LEU A 118 0.00 -8.25 -3.67
C LEU A 118 1.51 -8.54 -3.71
N THR A 119 1.87 -9.79 -3.95
CA THR A 119 3.26 -10.20 -4.18
C THR A 119 3.56 -10.27 -5.68
N SER A 120 4.84 -10.19 -6.04
CA SER A 120 5.30 -10.38 -7.42
C SER A 120 5.00 -11.77 -8.00
N ASP A 121 4.77 -12.77 -7.13
CA ASP A 121 4.32 -14.12 -7.53
C ASP A 121 2.80 -14.20 -7.78
N GLY A 122 2.08 -13.10 -7.53
CA GLY A 122 0.64 -12.98 -7.79
C GLY A 122 -0.26 -13.32 -6.61
N ASP A 123 0.30 -13.57 -5.41
CA ASP A 123 -0.50 -13.80 -4.21
C ASP A 123 -1.17 -12.51 -3.77
N PHE A 124 -2.50 -12.52 -3.77
CA PHE A 124 -3.32 -11.35 -3.46
C PHE A 124 -4.13 -11.54 -2.17
N PHE A 125 -4.01 -10.59 -1.26
CA PHE A 125 -4.72 -10.54 0.00
C PHE A 125 -5.53 -9.24 0.08
N CYS A 126 -6.85 -9.32 0.23
CA CYS A 126 -7.71 -8.14 0.35
C CYS A 126 -8.91 -8.44 1.27
N PRO A 127 -8.67 -8.55 2.59
CA PRO A 127 -9.75 -8.73 3.55
C PRO A 127 -10.61 -7.48 3.76
N LEU A 128 -10.10 -6.31 3.36
CA LEU A 128 -10.83 -5.05 3.45
C LEU A 128 -11.97 -5.01 2.42
N ASP A 129 -13.17 -4.80 2.94
CA ASP A 129 -14.37 -4.38 2.22
C ASP A 129 -14.86 -3.08 2.90
N PRO A 130 -14.93 -1.94 2.17
CA PRO A 130 -15.34 -0.66 2.76
C PRO A 130 -16.73 -0.66 3.39
N ASP A 131 -17.60 -1.60 3.04
CA ASP A 131 -18.93 -1.76 3.63
C ASP A 131 -18.93 -2.62 4.92
N GLN A 132 -17.77 -3.16 5.31
CA GLN A 132 -17.60 -4.03 6.47
C GLN A 132 -16.68 -3.39 7.51
N PRO A 133 -16.65 -3.88 8.76
CA PRO A 133 -15.64 -3.48 9.71
C PRO A 133 -14.23 -3.64 9.12
N ILE A 134 -13.39 -2.62 9.31
CA ILE A 134 -12.01 -2.62 8.80
C ILE A 134 -11.29 -3.88 9.25
N ARG A 135 -10.72 -4.60 8.29
CA ARG A 135 -9.89 -5.79 8.52
C ARG A 135 -8.58 -5.65 7.77
N ALA A 136 -7.50 -5.86 8.51
CA ALA A 136 -6.16 -6.01 7.96
C ALA A 136 -5.90 -7.47 7.56
N ILE A 137 -4.82 -7.70 6.82
CA ILE A 137 -4.25 -9.03 6.60
C ILE A 137 -3.77 -9.62 7.93
N SER A 138 -3.70 -10.95 8.02
CA SER A 138 -3.24 -11.63 9.23
C SER A 138 -1.72 -11.57 9.42
N ASP A 139 -1.25 -11.86 10.63
CA ASP A 139 0.17 -11.97 10.93
C ASP A 139 0.86 -13.04 10.07
N ASP A 140 0.19 -14.18 9.81
CA ASP A 140 0.70 -15.20 8.89
C ASP A 140 0.88 -14.67 7.46
N GLN A 141 0.00 -13.76 7.02
CA GLN A 141 0.12 -13.10 5.71
C GLN A 141 1.25 -12.07 5.73
N LEU A 142 1.44 -11.32 6.81
CA LEU A 142 2.59 -10.41 6.98
C LEU A 142 3.92 -11.19 6.90
N VAL A 143 4.03 -12.33 7.58
CA VAL A 143 5.22 -13.19 7.51
C VAL A 143 5.49 -13.64 6.08
N ARG A 144 4.45 -13.98 5.30
CA ARG A 144 4.61 -14.30 3.87
C ARG A 144 5.13 -13.12 3.07
N LEU A 145 4.56 -11.93 3.26
CA LEU A 145 5.04 -10.71 2.58
C LEU A 145 6.52 -10.47 2.87
N ARG A 146 6.96 -10.68 4.12
CA ARG A 146 8.37 -10.56 4.50
C ARG A 146 9.27 -11.51 3.72
N VAL A 147 8.85 -12.76 3.54
CA VAL A 147 9.59 -13.76 2.75
C VAL A 147 9.74 -13.32 1.29
N HIS A 148 8.70 -12.78 0.66
CA HIS A 148 8.82 -12.25 -0.71
C HIS A 148 9.68 -10.98 -0.81
N ALA A 149 9.80 -10.25 0.31
CA ALA A 149 10.59 -9.04 0.42
C ALA A 149 12.03 -9.29 0.89
N ASP A 150 12.49 -10.54 0.95
CA ASP A 150 13.82 -10.93 1.43
C ASP A 150 14.96 -10.16 0.73
N GLY A 151 15.91 -9.66 1.50
CA GLY A 151 17.00 -8.78 1.09
C GLY A 151 16.63 -7.30 0.94
N LEU A 152 15.34 -6.94 0.97
CA LEU A 152 14.87 -5.55 0.93
C LEU A 152 14.18 -5.14 2.25
N ALA A 153 13.29 -5.99 2.79
CA ALA A 153 12.56 -5.71 4.03
C ALA A 153 13.39 -5.85 5.30
N ASP A 154 14.52 -6.55 5.22
CA ASP A 154 15.50 -6.83 6.28
C ASP A 154 16.81 -6.08 6.06
N ALA A 155 16.89 -5.24 5.03
CA ALA A 155 18.04 -4.39 4.77
C ALA A 155 18.32 -3.50 5.99
N ILE A 156 19.51 -3.66 6.55
CA ILE A 156 20.03 -2.74 7.57
C ILE A 156 20.59 -1.55 6.79
N THR A 157 20.12 -0.35 7.14
CA THR A 157 20.63 0.92 6.63
C THR A 157 22.14 1.01 6.68
#